data_AF-A0A7X8B5G7-F1
#
_entry.id   AF-A0A7X8B5G7-F1
#
_cell.length_a   1.000
_cell.length_b   1.000
_cell.length_c   1.000
_cell.angle_alpha   90.00
_cell.angle_beta   90.00
_cell.angle_gamma   90.00
#
_symmetry.space_group_name_H-M   'P 1'
#
loop_
_entity.id
_entity.type
_entity.pdbx_description
1 polymer ?
#
loop_
_entity_poly.entity_id
_entity_poly.type
_entity_poly.pdbx_seq_one_letter_code
_entity_poly.pdbx_strand_id
1 'polypeptide(L)'
;MSYKFNRNCHVKSLEENMFCLHGRRSGEGVEGSRVGGLRAYEKSLESSLGASHSAPLGIEERITGALGLHAGWGETLKGEERIERLMRRLEKNLQVSRRTMGDLGILQTCAECDEKAPEGSCCSRGLEKKYGLVLLLLNLMLGAELPGWRLRRDSCYFLGHRGCMLKVRHPLCVDYLCPQLETTLGREGLMRIQAVSGEEIEAAFLLEEAVKEALRRHLQ
;
A
#
# COMPACT_ATOMS: atom_id res chain seq x y z
N MET A 1 -10.02 24.42 14.03
CA MET A 1 -10.86 23.20 14.03
C MET A 1 -9.93 22.00 14.20
N SER A 2 -10.01 21.29 15.33
CA SER A 2 -9.17 20.11 15.60
C SER A 2 -9.80 18.90 14.93
N TYR A 3 -9.22 18.43 13.82
CA TYR A 3 -9.61 17.17 13.19
C TYR A 3 -9.25 16.01 14.14
N LYS A 4 -10.24 15.52 14.90
CA LYS A 4 -10.11 14.27 15.65
C LYS A 4 -10.17 13.11 14.67
N PHE A 5 -8.98 12.66 14.26
CA PHE A 5 -8.79 11.54 13.36
C PHE A 5 -9.30 10.24 14.01
N ASN A 6 -10.37 9.66 13.47
CA ASN A 6 -10.91 8.41 13.97
C ASN A 6 -9.98 7.25 13.56
N ARG A 7 -9.21 6.73 14.52
CA ARG A 7 -8.19 5.68 14.28
C ARG A 7 -8.81 4.33 13.88
N ASN A 8 -10.12 4.13 14.05
CA ASN A 8 -10.78 2.82 14.03
C ASN A 8 -11.65 2.51 12.80
N CYS A 9 -11.52 3.23 11.68
CA CYS A 9 -12.16 2.78 10.44
C CYS A 9 -11.49 1.50 9.92
N HIS A 10 -12.10 0.36 10.24
CA HIS A 10 -11.84 -0.95 9.66
C HIS A 10 -12.72 -1.13 8.42
N VAL A 11 -12.12 -1.14 7.23
CA VAL A 11 -12.78 -1.63 6.02
C VAL A 11 -12.63 -3.15 6.02
N LYS A 12 -13.64 -3.86 6.52
CA LYS A 12 -13.78 -5.31 6.32
C LYS A 12 -14.44 -5.55 4.96
N SER A 13 -13.85 -6.41 4.10
CA SER A 13 -14.60 -7.37 3.24
C SER A 13 -13.82 -8.02 2.07
N LEU A 14 -12.55 -7.69 1.80
CA LEU A 14 -11.78 -8.40 0.73
C LEU A 14 -10.50 -9.08 1.22
N GLU A 15 -9.77 -8.45 2.14
CA GLU A 15 -8.50 -8.98 2.64
C GLU A 15 -8.67 -10.32 3.38
N GLU A 16 -9.75 -10.44 4.16
CA GLU A 16 -10.08 -11.64 4.94
C GLU A 16 -10.51 -12.82 4.05
N ASN A 17 -11.13 -12.56 2.88
CA ASN A 17 -11.61 -13.59 1.96
C ASN A 17 -10.52 -14.08 0.99
N MET A 18 -9.63 -13.18 0.53
CA MET A 18 -8.55 -13.56 -0.38
C MET A 18 -7.50 -14.48 0.27
N PHE A 19 -7.26 -14.32 1.57
CA PHE A 19 -6.34 -15.19 2.33
C PHE A 19 -6.91 -16.61 2.50
N CYS A 20 -8.22 -16.75 2.70
CA CYS A 20 -8.87 -18.05 2.87
C CYS A 20 -8.89 -18.90 1.58
N LEU A 21 -8.95 -18.26 0.39
CA LEU A 21 -9.04 -18.98 -0.89
C LEU A 21 -7.70 -19.55 -1.37
N HIS A 22 -6.57 -18.90 -1.03
CA HIS A 22 -5.25 -19.45 -1.35
C HIS A 22 -4.84 -20.65 -0.47
N GLY A 23 -5.52 -20.88 0.65
CA GLY A 23 -5.32 -22.07 1.49
C GLY A 23 -6.13 -23.31 1.08
N ARG A 24 -6.98 -23.24 0.04
CA ARG A 24 -7.88 -24.36 -0.34
C ARG A 24 -7.59 -25.01 -1.70
N ARG A 25 -6.59 -24.56 -2.46
CA ARG A 25 -6.25 -25.15 -3.79
C ARG A 25 -4.98 -26.01 -3.84
N SER A 26 -4.37 -26.37 -2.71
CA SER A 26 -3.26 -27.34 -2.62
C SER A 26 -3.74 -28.77 -2.32
N GLY A 27 -4.74 -29.24 -3.06
CA GLY A 27 -5.28 -30.60 -2.90
C GLY A 27 -5.89 -31.15 -4.18
N GLU A 28 -5.08 -31.34 -5.22
CA GLU A 28 -5.20 -32.42 -6.21
C GLU A 28 -4.05 -32.31 -7.23
N GLY A 29 -3.53 -33.47 -7.66
CA GLY A 29 -2.13 -33.66 -8.00
C GLY A 29 -1.68 -33.15 -9.37
N VAL A 30 -0.45 -32.62 -9.40
CA VAL A 30 0.48 -32.75 -10.53
C VAL A 30 1.86 -33.02 -9.93
N GLU A 31 2.37 -34.23 -10.15
CA GLU A 31 3.76 -34.61 -9.85
C GLU A 31 4.73 -33.82 -10.73
N GLY A 32 5.66 -33.07 -10.12
CA GLY A 32 6.70 -32.40 -10.89
C GLY A 32 7.45 -31.25 -10.20
N SER A 33 8.21 -31.58 -9.16
CA SER A 33 9.45 -30.87 -8.74
C SER A 33 9.37 -29.43 -8.16
N ARG A 34 9.64 -29.39 -6.84
CA ARG A 34 10.29 -28.34 -6.03
C ARG A 34 9.57 -27.01 -5.77
N VAL A 35 8.64 -27.03 -4.80
CA VAL A 35 8.36 -25.87 -3.93
C VAL A 35 8.44 -26.30 -2.47
N GLY A 36 9.63 -26.22 -1.88
CA GLY A 36 9.89 -26.55 -0.47
C GLY A 36 9.41 -25.48 0.54
N GLY A 37 8.88 -24.35 0.09
CA GLY A 37 8.50 -23.22 0.95
C GLY A 37 7.05 -23.22 1.45
N LEU A 38 6.12 -23.87 0.73
CA LEU A 38 4.68 -23.81 1.04
C LEU A 38 4.29 -24.66 2.27
N ARG A 39 4.95 -25.81 2.48
CA ARG A 39 4.66 -26.73 3.59
C ARG A 39 5.02 -26.20 4.98
N ALA A 40 5.96 -25.25 5.07
CA ALA A 40 6.32 -24.63 6.34
C ALA A 40 5.27 -23.60 6.79
N TYR A 41 4.51 -23.03 5.85
CA TYR A 41 3.48 -22.01 6.13
C TYR A 41 2.16 -22.64 6.59
N GLU A 42 1.74 -23.76 5.98
CA GLU A 42 0.52 -24.49 6.37
C GLU A 42 0.58 -25.02 7.82
N LYS A 43 1.73 -25.56 8.24
CA LYS A 43 1.92 -26.06 9.62
C LYS A 43 1.85 -24.98 10.70
N SER A 44 2.22 -23.74 10.37
CA SER A 44 2.16 -22.63 11.33
C SER A 44 0.72 -22.10 11.49
N LEU A 45 -0.12 -22.28 10.46
CA LEU A 45 -1.51 -21.85 10.44
C LEU A 45 -2.42 -22.80 11.24
N GLU A 46 -2.19 -24.11 11.14
CA GLU A 46 -3.01 -25.13 11.83
C GLU A 46 -2.85 -25.10 13.36
N SER A 47 -1.67 -24.71 13.86
CA SER A 47 -1.41 -24.56 15.30
C SER A 47 -2.17 -23.38 15.94
N SER A 48 -2.74 -22.47 15.14
CA SER A 48 -3.30 -21.20 15.61
C SER A 48 -4.83 -21.11 15.49
N LEU A 49 -5.50 -22.14 14.95
CA LEU A 49 -6.95 -22.15 14.73
C LEU A 49 -7.76 -22.59 15.96
N GLY A 50 -7.52 -21.91 17.07
CA GLY A 50 -8.24 -22.09 18.33
C GLY A 50 -8.64 -20.76 18.97
N ALA A 51 -9.24 -19.83 18.20
CA ALA A 51 -10.09 -18.73 18.69
C ALA A 51 -10.58 -17.88 17.52
N SER A 52 -11.89 -17.90 17.27
CA SER A 52 -12.56 -17.09 16.25
C SER A 52 -12.65 -15.62 16.66
N HIS A 53 -11.59 -14.87 16.36
CA HIS A 53 -11.60 -13.46 15.98
C HIS A 53 -10.21 -13.19 15.40
N SER A 54 -10.04 -13.42 14.09
CA SER A 54 -8.75 -13.24 13.44
C SER A 54 -8.28 -11.81 13.65
N ALA A 55 -7.17 -11.65 14.38
CA ALA A 55 -6.51 -10.37 14.52
C ALA A 55 -6.24 -9.79 13.11
N PRO A 56 -6.39 -8.47 12.91
CA PRO A 56 -6.10 -7.87 11.62
C PRO A 56 -4.66 -8.20 11.21
N LEU A 57 -4.49 -8.68 9.98
CA LEU A 57 -3.20 -9.10 9.43
C LEU A 57 -2.13 -8.02 9.67
N GLY A 58 -0.96 -8.48 10.10
CA GLY A 58 0.24 -7.66 10.21
C GLY A 58 0.70 -7.17 8.84
N ILE A 59 1.48 -6.09 8.82
CA ILE A 59 1.95 -5.52 7.56
C ILE A 59 2.81 -6.51 6.75
N GLU A 60 3.58 -7.36 7.42
CA GLU A 60 4.44 -8.37 6.80
C GLU A 60 3.63 -9.47 6.10
N GLU A 61 2.52 -9.88 6.70
CA GLU A 61 1.57 -10.82 6.10
C GLU A 61 0.90 -10.20 4.86
N ARG A 62 0.57 -8.91 4.92
CA ARG A 62 0.04 -8.18 3.75
C ARG A 62 1.08 -8.04 2.64
N ILE A 63 2.34 -7.77 2.97
CA ILE A 63 3.43 -7.74 1.97
C ILE A 63 3.57 -9.11 1.31
N THR A 64 3.59 -10.18 2.11
CA THR A 64 3.68 -11.56 1.61
C THR A 64 2.49 -11.90 0.71
N GLY A 65 1.27 -11.55 1.13
CA GLY A 65 0.07 -11.75 0.31
C GLY A 65 0.10 -10.97 -1.00
N ALA A 66 0.54 -9.71 -0.98
CA ALA A 66 0.68 -8.89 -2.19
C ALA A 66 1.71 -9.46 -3.17
N LEU A 67 2.84 -9.98 -2.67
CA LEU A 67 3.84 -10.68 -3.47
C LEU A 67 3.27 -11.94 -4.12
N GLY A 68 2.51 -12.74 -3.37
CA GLY A 68 1.81 -13.91 -3.89
C GLY A 68 0.82 -13.57 -5.00
N LEU A 69 0.01 -12.53 -4.81
CA LEU A 69 -0.92 -12.05 -5.83
C LEU A 69 -0.21 -11.53 -7.07
N HIS A 70 0.89 -10.80 -6.90
CA HIS A 70 1.67 -10.30 -8.02
C HIS A 70 2.30 -11.45 -8.82
N ALA A 71 2.84 -12.46 -8.15
CA ALA A 71 3.42 -13.64 -8.80
C ALA A 71 2.36 -14.47 -9.56
N GLY A 72 1.15 -14.62 -9.01
CA GLY A 72 0.07 -15.41 -9.63
C GLY A 72 -0.70 -14.67 -10.72
N TRP A 73 -0.92 -13.36 -10.56
CA TRP A 73 -1.87 -12.60 -11.39
C TRP A 73 -1.33 -11.29 -11.96
N GLY A 74 -0.12 -10.87 -11.60
CA GLY A 74 0.42 -9.55 -11.96
C GLY A 74 0.42 -9.30 -13.47
N GLU A 75 0.94 -10.24 -14.25
CA GLU A 75 1.00 -10.10 -15.72
C GLU A 75 -0.38 -10.24 -16.37
N THR A 76 -1.23 -11.14 -15.88
CA THR A 76 -2.63 -11.28 -16.33
C THR A 76 -3.40 -9.98 -16.13
N LEU A 77 -3.30 -9.37 -14.94
CA LEU A 77 -3.96 -8.10 -14.62
C LEU A 77 -3.44 -6.95 -15.49
N LYS A 78 -2.11 -6.86 -15.70
CA LYS A 78 -1.51 -5.86 -16.58
C LYS A 78 -1.97 -5.99 -18.04
N GLY A 79 -2.27 -7.22 -18.49
CA GLY A 79 -2.78 -7.49 -19.83
C GLY A 79 -4.21 -7.01 -20.07
N GLU A 80 -4.99 -6.69 -19.03
CA GLU A 80 -6.33 -6.15 -19.20
C GLU A 80 -6.29 -4.67 -19.62
N GLU A 81 -6.85 -4.34 -20.79
CA GLU A 81 -6.82 -3.00 -21.38
C GLU A 81 -7.27 -1.89 -20.41
N ARG A 82 -8.33 -2.15 -19.62
CA ARG A 82 -8.83 -1.18 -18.62
C ARG A 82 -7.79 -0.91 -17.53
N ILE A 83 -7.13 -1.95 -17.02
CA ILE A 83 -6.13 -1.86 -15.97
C ILE A 83 -4.89 -1.15 -16.52
N GLU A 84 -4.40 -1.57 -17.70
CA GLU A 84 -3.25 -0.97 -18.35
C GLU A 84 -3.42 0.54 -18.59
N ARG A 85 -4.60 0.96 -19.06
CA ARG A 85 -4.95 2.37 -19.24
C ARG A 85 -4.95 3.14 -17.92
N LEU A 86 -5.51 2.56 -16.85
CA LEU A 86 -5.55 3.18 -15.53
C LEU A 86 -4.17 3.25 -14.88
N MET A 87 -3.32 2.25 -15.09
CA MET A 87 -1.91 2.27 -14.66
C MET A 87 -1.16 3.43 -15.31
N ARG A 88 -1.27 3.62 -16.63
CA ARG A 88 -0.68 4.78 -17.32
C ARG A 88 -1.17 6.12 -16.78
N ARG A 89 -2.48 6.24 -16.50
CA ARG A 89 -3.05 7.46 -15.89
C ARG A 89 -2.43 7.70 -14.51
N LEU A 90 -2.35 6.68 -13.67
CA LEU A 90 -1.77 6.78 -12.33
C LEU A 90 -0.28 7.13 -12.38
N GLU A 91 0.51 6.51 -13.24
CA GLU A 91 1.93 6.84 -13.39
C GLU A 91 2.15 8.31 -13.76
N LYS A 92 1.36 8.85 -14.69
CA LYS A 92 1.41 10.27 -15.05
C LYS A 92 1.08 11.15 -13.85
N ASN A 93 0.00 10.83 -13.12
CA ASN A 93 -0.42 11.62 -11.95
C ASN A 93 0.60 11.54 -10.82
N LEU A 94 1.21 10.38 -10.57
CA LEU A 94 2.31 10.20 -9.62
C LEU A 94 3.54 11.03 -9.97
N GLN A 95 3.89 11.13 -11.26
CA GLN A 95 5.00 11.96 -11.70
C GLN A 95 4.71 13.45 -11.45
N VAL A 96 3.51 13.91 -11.81
CA VAL A 96 3.09 15.31 -11.63
C VAL A 96 3.03 15.68 -10.15
N SER A 97 2.43 14.84 -9.30
CA SER A 97 2.31 15.11 -7.87
C SER A 97 3.67 15.11 -7.18
N ARG A 98 4.54 14.12 -7.45
CA ARG A 98 5.90 14.07 -6.89
C ARG A 98 6.75 15.24 -7.32
N ARG A 99 6.69 15.63 -8.59
CA ARG A 99 7.39 16.83 -9.07
C ARG A 99 6.88 18.08 -8.34
N THR A 100 5.56 18.22 -8.20
CA THR A 100 4.96 19.35 -7.48
C THR A 100 5.39 19.38 -6.01
N MET A 101 5.45 18.23 -5.33
CA MET A 101 5.99 18.13 -3.97
C MET A 101 7.46 18.56 -3.89
N GLY A 102 8.26 18.21 -4.90
CA GLY A 102 9.65 18.64 -5.01
C GLY A 102 9.78 20.14 -5.23
N ASP A 103 9.06 20.69 -6.20
CA ASP A 103 9.03 22.12 -6.53
C ASP A 103 8.60 22.98 -5.32
N LEU A 104 7.69 22.45 -4.49
CA LEU A 104 7.19 23.11 -3.29
C LEU A 104 8.04 22.86 -2.03
N GLY A 105 9.16 22.13 -2.14
CA GLY A 105 10.06 21.85 -1.01
C GLY A 105 9.49 20.89 0.04
N ILE A 106 8.36 20.23 -0.23
CA ILE A 106 7.69 19.31 0.70
C ILE A 106 8.59 18.11 0.99
N LEU A 107 9.20 17.53 -0.04
CA LEU A 107 10.04 16.33 0.10
C LEU A 107 11.24 16.58 1.03
N GLN A 108 11.92 17.70 0.86
CA GLN A 108 13.04 18.08 1.72
C GLN A 108 12.59 18.35 3.15
N THR A 109 11.50 19.12 3.32
CA THR A 109 10.96 19.44 4.65
C THR A 109 10.56 18.17 5.42
N CYS A 110 9.93 17.20 4.75
CA CYS A 110 9.57 15.92 5.35
C CYS A 110 10.80 15.09 5.74
N ALA A 111 11.84 15.07 4.90
CA ALA A 111 13.09 14.35 5.21
C ALA A 111 13.79 14.93 6.45
N GLU A 112 13.93 16.25 6.51
CA GLU A 112 14.53 16.92 7.67
C GLU A 112 13.72 16.72 8.96
N CYS A 113 12.38 16.71 8.85
CA CYS A 113 11.51 16.44 9.99
C CYS A 113 11.71 15.02 10.54
N ASP A 114 11.80 14.02 9.66
CA ASP A 114 11.99 12.62 10.06
C ASP A 114 13.38 12.36 10.65
N GLU A 115 14.40 13.11 10.24
CA GLU A 115 15.73 13.07 10.88
C GLU A 115 15.71 13.67 12.30
N LYS A 116 15.00 14.80 12.49
CA LYS A 116 15.02 15.58 13.73
C LYS A 116 13.99 15.11 14.78
N ALA A 117 12.90 14.46 14.37
CA ALA A 117 11.78 14.12 15.24
C ALA A 117 11.28 12.67 15.04
N PRO A 118 12.04 11.64 15.49
CA PRO A 118 11.73 10.23 15.26
C PRO A 118 10.41 9.75 15.89
N GLU A 119 9.92 10.39 16.95
CA GLU A 119 8.68 9.98 17.66
C GLU A 119 7.44 10.83 17.28
N GLY A 120 7.61 11.90 16.50
CA GLY A 120 6.58 12.93 16.27
C GLY A 120 6.19 13.20 14.82
N SER A 121 6.73 12.45 13.85
CA SER A 121 6.47 12.70 12.43
C SER A 121 5.13 12.14 11.96
N CYS A 122 4.59 12.72 10.88
CA CYS A 122 3.38 12.20 10.21
C CYS A 122 3.61 10.82 9.56
N CYS A 123 4.86 10.37 9.46
CA CYS A 123 5.26 9.05 8.95
C CYS A 123 5.66 8.08 10.09
N SER A 124 5.00 8.19 11.23
CA SER A 124 5.26 7.38 12.44
C SER A 124 4.73 5.95 12.35
N ARG A 125 5.22 5.11 13.28
CA ARG A 125 4.80 3.71 13.42
C ARG A 125 3.29 3.59 13.61
N GLY A 126 2.71 2.62 12.90
CA GLY A 126 1.28 2.32 12.91
C GLY A 126 0.53 2.86 11.70
N LEU A 127 1.10 3.84 10.98
CA LEU A 127 0.55 4.30 9.70
C LEU A 127 0.48 3.16 8.68
N GLU A 128 1.44 2.23 8.71
CA GLU A 128 1.48 1.04 7.86
C GLU A 128 0.21 0.17 7.95
N LYS A 129 -0.54 0.25 9.06
CA LYS A 129 -1.79 -0.51 9.24
C LYS A 129 -2.91 -0.07 8.29
N LYS A 130 -2.77 1.11 7.68
CA LYS A 130 -3.72 1.63 6.68
C LYS A 130 -3.47 1.08 5.28
N TYR A 131 -2.32 0.44 5.03
CA TYR A 131 -1.97 -0.08 3.71
C TYR A 131 -2.60 -1.46 3.54
N GLY A 132 -3.50 -1.55 2.57
CA GLY A 132 -4.17 -2.81 2.23
C GLY A 132 -3.43 -3.63 1.18
N LEU A 133 -3.81 -4.90 1.07
CA LEU A 133 -3.24 -5.88 0.12
C LEU A 133 -3.20 -5.36 -1.32
N VAL A 134 -4.33 -4.82 -1.80
CA VAL A 134 -4.44 -4.36 -3.19
C VAL A 134 -3.55 -3.15 -3.44
N LEU A 135 -3.47 -2.20 -2.52
CA LEU A 135 -2.58 -1.04 -2.66
C LEU A 135 -1.10 -1.47 -2.73
N LEU A 136 -0.69 -2.48 -1.96
CA LEU A 136 0.65 -3.06 -2.05
C LEU A 136 0.88 -3.79 -3.39
N LEU A 137 -0.14 -4.51 -3.89
CA LEU A 137 -0.11 -5.12 -5.22
C LEU A 137 0.06 -4.06 -6.33
N LEU A 138 -0.66 -2.93 -6.26
CA LEU A 138 -0.50 -1.84 -7.23
C LEU A 138 0.95 -1.32 -7.28
N ASN A 139 1.60 -1.22 -6.12
CA ASN A 139 3.01 -0.82 -6.05
C ASN A 139 3.92 -1.82 -6.78
N LEU A 140 3.72 -3.12 -6.56
CA LEU A 140 4.46 -4.18 -7.27
C LEU A 140 4.20 -4.15 -8.78
N MET A 141 2.94 -3.99 -9.19
CA MET A 141 2.56 -3.89 -10.61
C MET A 141 3.21 -2.69 -11.31
N LEU A 142 3.42 -1.60 -10.59
CA LEU A 142 4.15 -0.42 -11.07
C LEU A 142 5.68 -0.54 -10.91
N GLY A 143 6.19 -1.73 -10.61
CA GLY A 143 7.62 -2.01 -10.49
C GLY A 143 8.28 -1.38 -9.27
N ALA A 144 7.55 -1.18 -8.17
CA ALA A 144 8.15 -0.86 -6.88
C ALA A 144 8.57 -2.14 -6.16
N GLU A 145 9.63 -2.06 -5.37
CA GLU A 145 10.02 -3.12 -4.44
C GLU A 145 9.38 -2.86 -3.07
N LEU A 146 8.90 -3.92 -2.42
CA LEU A 146 8.42 -3.84 -1.04
C LEU A 146 9.55 -4.26 -0.10
N PRO A 147 9.80 -3.52 1.00
CA PRO A 147 10.85 -3.86 1.95
C PRO A 147 10.54 -5.19 2.66
N GLY A 148 11.58 -6.00 2.88
CA GLY A 148 11.46 -7.24 3.67
C GLY A 148 11.52 -7.03 5.19
N TRP A 149 11.95 -5.84 5.64
CA TRP A 149 12.02 -5.48 7.05
C TRP A 149 11.84 -3.97 7.23
N ARG A 150 11.45 -3.57 8.44
CA ARG A 150 11.38 -2.17 8.84
C ARG A 150 12.78 -1.59 9.00
N LEU A 151 13.08 -0.51 8.29
CA LEU A 151 14.38 0.15 8.37
C LEU A 151 14.55 0.96 9.67
N ARG A 152 13.48 1.58 10.15
CA ARG A 152 13.48 2.46 11.35
C ARG A 152 12.41 2.01 12.34
N ARG A 153 12.80 1.65 13.56
CA ARG A 153 11.92 1.01 14.57
C ARG A 153 10.62 1.79 14.86
N ASP A 154 10.70 3.12 14.89
CA ASP A 154 9.61 4.00 15.34
C ASP A 154 8.89 4.74 14.19
N SER A 155 9.29 4.46 12.95
CA SER A 155 8.68 5.02 11.74
C SER A 155 7.78 4.02 11.03
N CYS A 156 6.98 4.47 10.06
CA CYS A 156 6.20 3.63 9.16
C CYS A 156 7.07 2.57 8.48
N TYR A 157 6.51 1.37 8.25
CA TYR A 157 7.24 0.23 7.65
C TYR A 157 7.88 0.56 6.29
N PHE A 158 7.25 1.45 5.52
CA PHE A 158 7.69 1.83 4.18
C PHE A 158 8.55 3.08 4.12
N LEU A 159 8.93 3.65 5.27
CA LEU A 159 9.78 4.85 5.30
C LEU A 159 11.26 4.45 5.21
N GLY A 160 11.91 4.85 4.12
CA GLY A 160 13.34 4.70 3.91
C GLY A 160 14.12 5.99 4.21
N HIS A 161 15.45 5.94 4.11
CA HIS A 161 16.32 7.12 4.33
C HIS A 161 16.06 8.29 3.38
N ARG A 162 15.47 8.04 2.21
CA ARG A 162 15.13 9.05 1.20
C ARG A 162 13.62 9.30 1.10
N GLY A 163 12.88 8.96 2.15
CA GLY A 163 11.42 9.06 2.19
C GLY A 163 10.71 7.74 1.88
N CYS A 164 9.41 7.81 1.60
CA CYS A 164 8.57 6.64 1.40
C CYS A 164 9.03 5.82 0.18
N MET A 165 9.19 4.51 0.36
CA MET A 165 9.60 3.59 -0.69
C MET A 165 8.46 3.21 -1.66
N LEU A 166 7.21 3.50 -1.30
CA LEU A 166 6.05 3.21 -2.14
C LEU A 166 5.88 4.24 -3.26
N LYS A 167 5.50 3.75 -4.44
CA LYS A 167 4.99 4.53 -5.57
C LYS A 167 3.60 5.06 -5.26
N VAL A 168 2.64 4.15 -5.06
CA VAL A 168 1.26 4.45 -4.71
C VAL A 168 1.14 4.53 -3.20
N ARG A 169 0.80 5.72 -2.70
CA ARG A 169 0.68 6.00 -1.27
C ARG A 169 -0.77 5.95 -0.85
N HIS A 170 -1.03 5.63 0.43
CA HIS A 170 -2.38 5.72 0.99
C HIS A 170 -2.88 7.19 0.90
N PRO A 171 -4.17 7.47 0.67
CA PRO A 171 -4.69 8.84 0.53
C PRO A 171 -4.27 9.77 1.68
N LEU A 172 -4.27 9.25 2.91
CA LEU A 172 -3.79 9.99 4.09
C LEU A 172 -2.33 10.46 4.00
N CYS A 173 -1.48 9.79 3.22
CA CYS A 173 -0.09 10.19 3.02
C CYS A 173 0.08 11.17 1.85
N VAL A 174 -0.97 11.40 1.07
CA VAL A 174 -0.98 12.25 -0.14
C VAL A 174 -1.71 13.56 0.12
N ASP A 175 -2.78 13.50 0.92
CA ASP A 175 -3.67 14.63 1.21
C ASP A 175 -3.36 15.32 2.55
N TYR A 176 -2.66 14.65 3.47
CA TYR A 176 -2.28 15.26 4.73
C TYR A 176 -1.03 16.14 4.59
N LEU A 177 -1.15 17.39 5.02
CA LEU A 177 -0.01 18.30 5.22
C LEU A 177 0.04 18.66 6.70
N CYS A 178 1.25 18.64 7.29
CA CYS A 178 1.40 19.06 8.68
C CYS A 178 1.26 20.59 8.78
N PRO A 179 0.88 21.13 9.96
CA PRO A 179 0.69 22.58 10.12
C PRO A 179 1.90 23.44 9.72
N GLN A 180 3.11 22.91 9.88
CA GLN A 180 4.34 23.56 9.44
C GLN A 180 4.39 23.70 7.91
N LEU A 181 4.04 22.63 7.18
CA LEU A 181 3.95 22.68 5.72
C LEU A 181 2.83 23.61 5.26
N GLU A 182 1.66 23.55 5.89
CA GLU A 182 0.54 24.44 5.56
C GLU A 182 0.94 25.93 5.67
N THR A 183 1.66 26.27 6.75
CA THR A 183 2.17 27.62 6.97
C THR A 183 3.21 28.01 5.93
N THR A 184 4.15 27.11 5.63
CA THR A 184 5.27 27.36 4.71
C THR A 184 4.80 27.51 3.25
N LEU A 185 3.84 26.70 2.83
CA LEU A 185 3.32 26.68 1.46
C LEU A 185 2.41 27.87 1.15
N GLY A 186 1.74 28.41 2.17
CA GLY A 186 0.71 29.42 1.99
C GLY A 186 -0.44 28.95 1.10
N ARG A 187 -1.37 29.87 0.77
CA ARG A 187 -2.59 29.52 0.03
C ARG A 187 -2.31 28.94 -1.36
N GLU A 188 -1.40 29.56 -2.11
CA GLU A 188 -1.11 29.16 -3.49
C GLU A 188 -0.43 27.80 -3.56
N GLY A 189 0.54 27.54 -2.68
CA GLY A 189 1.20 26.24 -2.59
C GLY A 189 0.23 25.14 -2.19
N LEU A 190 -0.66 25.41 -1.22
CA LEU A 190 -1.71 24.49 -0.79
C LEU A 190 -2.68 24.13 -1.93
N MET A 191 -3.20 25.12 -2.64
CA MET A 191 -4.09 24.88 -3.78
C MET A 191 -3.41 24.04 -4.86
N ARG A 192 -2.13 24.34 -5.16
CA ARG A 192 -1.37 23.63 -6.18
C ARG A 192 -1.16 22.16 -5.82
N ILE A 193 -0.75 21.87 -4.57
CA ILE A 193 -0.51 20.47 -4.16
C ILE A 193 -1.83 19.70 -4.03
N GLN A 194 -2.89 20.29 -3.49
CA GLN A 194 -4.18 19.63 -3.34
C GLN A 194 -4.79 19.23 -4.69
N ALA A 195 -4.69 20.10 -5.71
CA ALA A 195 -5.19 19.80 -7.05
C ALA A 195 -4.52 18.55 -7.66
N VAL A 196 -3.18 18.47 -7.60
CA VAL A 196 -2.45 17.32 -8.16
C VAL A 196 -2.55 16.07 -7.29
N SER A 197 -2.65 16.23 -5.96
CA SER A 197 -2.89 15.14 -5.03
C SER A 197 -4.28 14.50 -5.25
N GLY A 198 -5.30 15.30 -5.53
CA GLY A 198 -6.65 14.82 -5.84
C GLY A 198 -6.66 13.91 -7.07
N GLU A 199 -5.95 14.31 -8.14
CA GLU A 199 -5.78 13.51 -9.36
C GLU A 199 -5.01 12.20 -9.11
N GLU A 200 -3.98 12.22 -8.26
CA GLU A 200 -3.27 10.99 -7.82
C GLU A 200 -4.22 10.04 -7.07
N ILE A 201 -4.97 10.57 -6.11
CA ILE A 201 -5.88 9.79 -5.25
C ILE A 201 -7.00 9.17 -6.08
N GLU A 202 -7.62 9.94 -6.98
CA GLU A 202 -8.68 9.44 -7.85
C GLU A 202 -8.16 8.34 -8.78
N ALA A 203 -7.02 8.56 -9.44
CA ALA A 203 -6.43 7.56 -10.33
C ALA A 203 -6.04 6.27 -9.58
N ALA A 204 -5.51 6.40 -8.36
CA ALA A 204 -5.17 5.26 -7.51
C ALA A 204 -6.43 4.47 -7.12
N PHE A 205 -7.49 5.16 -6.69
CA PHE A 205 -8.76 4.55 -6.34
C PHE A 205 -9.39 3.79 -7.52
N LEU A 206 -9.47 4.41 -8.70
CA LEU A 206 -10.05 3.79 -9.89
C LEU A 206 -9.27 2.54 -10.31
N LEU A 207 -7.95 2.57 -10.24
CA LEU A 207 -7.11 1.40 -10.52
C LEU A 207 -7.31 0.32 -9.46
N GLU A 208 -7.36 0.68 -8.18
CA GLU A 208 -7.57 -0.26 -7.08
C GLU A 208 -8.89 -1.02 -7.23
N GLU A 209 -9.98 -0.31 -7.57
CA GLU A 209 -11.28 -0.93 -7.80
C GLU A 209 -11.29 -1.83 -9.04
N ALA A 210 -10.67 -1.41 -10.14
CA ALA A 210 -10.54 -2.25 -11.34
C ALA A 210 -9.76 -3.54 -11.06
N VAL A 211 -8.67 -3.47 -10.29
CA VAL A 211 -7.88 -4.63 -9.89
C VAL A 211 -8.66 -5.54 -8.95
N LYS A 212 -9.41 -4.98 -7.98
CA LYS A 212 -10.30 -5.78 -7.11
C LYS A 212 -11.34 -6.53 -7.92
N GLU A 213 -11.98 -5.86 -8.87
CA GLU A 213 -12.98 -6.49 -9.76
C GLU A 213 -12.37 -7.61 -10.60
N ALA A 214 -11.19 -7.40 -11.19
CA ALA A 214 -10.49 -8.42 -11.95
C ALA A 214 -10.09 -9.62 -11.08
N LEU A 215 -9.51 -9.39 -9.91
CA LEU A 215 -9.16 -10.45 -8.96
C LEU A 215 -10.38 -11.27 -8.53
N ARG A 216 -11.54 -10.64 -8.29
CA ARG A 216 -12.78 -11.37 -7.97
C ARG A 216 -13.21 -12.30 -9.12
N ARG A 217 -13.04 -11.89 -10.39
CA ARG A 217 -13.36 -12.73 -11.55
C ARG A 217 -12.42 -13.92 -11.70
N HIS A 218 -11.13 -13.72 -11.41
CA HIS A 218 -10.10 -14.75 -11.55
C HIS A 218 -10.04 -15.74 -10.37
N LEU A 219 -10.51 -15.35 -9.19
CA LEU A 219 -10.51 -16.17 -7.98
C LEU A 219 -11.81 -16.95 -7.73
N GLN A 220 -12.85 -16.71 -8.53
CA GLN A 220 -14.07 -17.52 -8.58
C GLN A 220 -13.80 -18.80 -9.36
#